data_AF-A0A8J6QYT7-F1
#
_entry.id   AF-A0A8J6QYT7-F1
#
_cell.length_a   1.000
_cell.length_b   1.000
_cell.length_c   1.000
_cell.angle_alpha   90.00
_cell.angle_beta   90.00
_cell.angle_gamma   90.00
#
_symmetry.space_group_name_H-M   'P 1'
#
loop_
_entity.id
_entity.type
_entity.pdbx_description
1 polymer ?
#
loop_
_entity_poly.entity_id
_entity_poly.type
_entity_poly.pdbx_seq_one_letter_code
_entity_poly.pdbx_strand_id
1 'polypeptide(L)'
;MAIKPSHYEELLAEYSNQLAAIALLKQHRPYLEMVPSMRRSEESIITIPLPLIRVNQAEQFQEHNAADYSQARPRVKELVRLPCEVAIMMCDPEWKIKTGVEILVFIHRPQEDFSTLLGRWRQTQVWLDRGYEWLMPPRYEHILNEGAEAVHPLFITFDETPARIKRGLTGATLPFVNQSLGSVNEVEEAGEPETSSSLNLEE
;
A
#
# COMPACT_ATOMS: atom_id res chain seq x y z
N MET A 1 -3.48 -24.54 -2.25
CA MET A 1 -4.88 -24.10 -2.45
C MET A 1 -4.95 -23.25 -3.72
N ALA A 2 -6.03 -22.54 -4.04
CA ALA A 2 -5.99 -21.45 -5.03
C ALA A 2 -6.22 -20.13 -4.31
N ILE A 3 -5.62 -19.04 -4.78
CA ILE A 3 -5.80 -17.70 -4.18
C ILE A 3 -7.25 -17.26 -4.44
N LYS A 4 -8.00 -17.01 -3.37
CA LYS A 4 -9.37 -16.51 -3.42
C LYS A 4 -9.37 -14.97 -3.28
N PRO A 5 -10.41 -14.28 -3.78
CA PRO A 5 -10.59 -12.85 -3.54
C PRO A 5 -10.57 -12.48 -2.05
N SER A 6 -11.12 -13.33 -1.18
CA SER A 6 -11.10 -13.11 0.28
C SER A 6 -9.69 -12.96 0.83
N HIS A 7 -8.74 -13.79 0.41
CA HIS A 7 -7.35 -13.71 0.91
C HIS A 7 -6.68 -12.39 0.50
N TYR A 8 -7.01 -11.85 -0.68
CA TYR A 8 -6.54 -10.54 -1.10
C TYR A 8 -7.14 -9.41 -0.26
N GLU A 9 -8.47 -9.44 -0.05
CA GLU A 9 -9.17 -8.43 0.76
C GLU A 9 -8.71 -8.44 2.21
N GLU A 10 -8.42 -9.62 2.75
CA GLU A 10 -7.93 -9.80 4.11
C GLU A 10 -6.56 -9.16 4.32
N LEU A 11 -5.59 -9.40 3.41
CA LEU A 11 -4.29 -8.73 3.47
C LEU A 11 -4.39 -7.23 3.22
N LEU A 12 -5.32 -6.78 2.36
CA LEU A 12 -5.56 -5.35 2.17
C LEU A 12 -6.08 -4.71 3.47
N ALA A 13 -7.04 -5.34 4.14
CA ALA A 13 -7.58 -4.89 5.42
C ALA A 13 -6.50 -4.92 6.52
N GLU A 14 -5.72 -6.00 6.60
CA GLU A 14 -4.63 -6.17 7.55
C GLU A 14 -3.58 -5.07 7.38
N TYR A 15 -3.00 -4.91 6.19
CA TYR A 15 -1.93 -3.92 5.96
C TYR A 15 -2.40 -2.47 5.91
N SER A 16 -3.72 -2.22 5.93
CA SER A 16 -4.27 -0.89 6.21
C SER A 16 -3.95 -0.44 7.65
N ASN A 17 -3.69 -1.37 8.57
CA ASN A 17 -3.31 -1.11 9.94
C ASN A 17 -1.78 -0.91 10.07
N GLN A 18 -1.37 0.10 10.86
CA GLN A 18 0.05 0.43 11.06
C GLN A 18 0.84 -0.72 11.72
N LEU A 19 0.27 -1.40 12.73
CA LEU A 19 0.95 -2.52 13.41
C LEU A 19 1.23 -3.68 12.45
N ALA A 20 0.25 -4.04 11.63
CA ALA A 20 0.41 -5.11 10.66
C ALA A 20 1.33 -4.71 9.51
N ALA A 21 1.29 -3.45 9.06
CA ALA A 21 2.28 -2.92 8.13
C ALA A 21 3.72 -3.01 8.68
N ILE A 22 3.94 -2.69 9.97
CA ILE A 22 5.25 -2.89 10.62
C ILE A 22 5.60 -4.38 10.68
N ALA A 23 4.64 -5.26 10.98
CA ALA A 23 4.86 -6.70 10.98
C ALA A 23 5.25 -7.23 9.58
N LEU A 24 4.66 -6.66 8.52
CA LEU A 24 5.06 -6.91 7.14
C LEU A 24 6.50 -6.43 6.88
N LEU A 25 6.85 -5.20 7.28
CA LEU A 25 8.21 -4.68 7.10
C LEU A 25 9.26 -5.52 7.84
N LYS A 26 8.93 -6.11 8.99
CA LYS A 26 9.83 -7.04 9.70
C LYS A 26 10.22 -8.27 8.85
N GLN A 27 9.39 -8.66 7.90
CA GLN A 27 9.68 -9.75 6.97
C GLN A 27 10.64 -9.32 5.85
N HIS A 28 10.89 -8.02 5.69
CA HIS A 28 11.86 -7.47 4.75
C HIS A 28 12.77 -6.43 5.42
N ARG A 29 13.86 -6.93 6.03
CA ARG A 29 14.81 -6.16 6.84
C ARG A 29 15.31 -4.84 6.20
N PRO A 30 15.73 -4.79 4.93
CA PRO A 30 16.14 -3.52 4.29
C PRO A 30 15.11 -2.40 4.39
N TYR A 31 13.82 -2.73 4.31
CA TYR A 31 12.75 -1.74 4.43
C TYR A 31 12.40 -1.44 5.89
N LEU A 32 12.51 -2.41 6.79
CA LEU A 32 12.40 -2.15 8.23
C LEU A 32 13.44 -1.13 8.71
N GLU A 33 14.66 -1.22 8.20
CA GLU A 33 15.77 -0.30 8.54
C GLU A 33 15.53 1.14 8.07
N MET A 34 14.53 1.37 7.20
CA MET A 34 14.10 2.72 6.79
C MET A 34 13.12 3.37 7.77
N VAL A 35 12.57 2.61 8.73
CA VAL A 35 11.62 3.16 9.72
C VAL A 35 12.34 4.09 10.68
N PRO A 36 11.95 5.39 10.77
CA PRO A 36 12.69 6.39 11.54
C PRO A 36 12.85 6.07 13.03
N SER A 37 11.84 5.44 13.66
CA SER A 37 11.94 4.97 15.04
C SER A 37 11.22 3.65 15.29
N MET A 38 12.00 2.60 15.60
CA MET A 38 11.42 1.32 16.05
C MET A 38 10.82 1.36 17.46
N ARG A 39 11.17 2.37 18.28
CA ARG A 39 10.58 2.55 19.62
C ARG A 39 9.17 3.13 19.57
N ARG A 40 8.89 3.96 18.55
CA ARG A 40 7.59 4.59 18.27
C ARG A 40 7.14 4.23 16.86
N SER A 41 7.15 2.95 16.54
CA SER A 41 7.00 2.47 15.16
C SER A 41 5.66 2.84 14.54
N GLU A 42 4.57 2.78 15.29
CA GLU A 42 3.23 3.19 14.82
C GLU A 42 3.13 4.69 14.53
N GLU A 43 3.91 5.51 15.23
CA GLU A 43 4.00 6.94 14.97
C GLU A 43 5.03 7.27 13.88
N SER A 44 5.84 6.29 13.48
CA SER A 44 6.91 6.45 12.50
C SER A 44 6.49 6.08 11.08
N ILE A 45 5.26 5.60 10.90
CA ILE A 45 4.71 5.28 9.59
C ILE A 45 3.26 5.74 9.47
N ILE A 46 2.81 5.99 8.24
CA ILE A 46 1.41 6.21 7.91
C ILE A 46 1.04 5.23 6.82
N THR A 47 -0.02 4.47 7.04
CA THR A 47 -0.62 3.58 6.04
C THR A 47 -1.77 4.31 5.33
N ILE A 48 -1.73 4.37 4.01
CA ILE A 48 -2.84 4.87 3.18
C ILE A 48 -3.30 3.72 2.28
N PRO A 49 -4.45 3.10 2.57
CA PRO A 49 -5.02 2.09 1.68
C PRO A 49 -5.59 2.72 0.41
N LEU A 50 -5.46 2.00 -0.70
CA LEU A 50 -5.94 2.36 -2.03
C LEU A 50 -5.66 3.82 -2.40
N PRO A 51 -4.38 4.23 -2.37
CA PRO A 51 -4.07 5.61 -2.11
C PRO A 51 -4.32 6.50 -3.34
N LEU A 52 -4.76 7.73 -3.05
CA LEU A 52 -5.09 8.76 -4.03
C LEU A 52 -4.02 9.86 -4.00
N ILE A 53 -3.65 10.34 -5.19
CA ILE A 53 -2.69 11.43 -5.35
C ILE A 53 -3.23 12.49 -6.30
N ARG A 54 -2.81 13.73 -6.08
CA ARG A 54 -2.95 14.82 -7.04
C ARG A 54 -1.66 14.90 -7.85
N VAL A 55 -1.75 14.74 -9.16
CA VAL A 55 -0.61 14.85 -10.08
C VAL A 55 -0.78 16.05 -10.99
N ASN A 56 0.33 16.63 -11.43
CA ASN A 56 0.26 17.60 -12.52
C ASN A 56 -0.25 16.89 -13.79
N GLN A 57 -1.16 17.53 -14.51
CA GLN A 57 -1.52 17.06 -15.85
C GLN A 57 -0.24 16.96 -16.70
N ALA A 58 -0.10 15.86 -17.43
CA ALA A 58 0.96 15.74 -18.41
C ALA A 58 0.85 16.92 -19.36
N GLU A 59 1.96 17.59 -19.66
CA GLU A 59 2.01 18.62 -20.69
C GLU A 59 1.59 17.96 -22.01
N GLN A 60 0.31 18.06 -22.33
CA GLN A 60 -0.14 17.77 -23.68
C GLN A 60 0.59 18.80 -24.53
N PHE A 61 1.42 18.34 -25.47
CA PHE A 61 1.97 19.16 -26.53
C PHE A 61 0.79 19.76 -27.31
N GLN A 62 0.19 20.82 -26.79
CA GLN A 62 -0.71 21.67 -27.54
C GLN A 62 0.20 22.45 -28.48
N GLU A 63 0.31 21.97 -29.72
CA GLU A 63 0.76 22.75 -30.87
C GLU A 63 -0.19 23.94 -31.07
N HIS A 64 -0.18 24.95 -30.21
CA HIS A 64 -0.94 26.19 -30.43
C HIS A 64 -0.05 27.40 -30.11
N ASN A 65 0.48 27.97 -31.19
CA ASN A 65 0.88 29.36 -31.41
C ASN A 65 1.59 30.10 -30.28
N ALA A 66 2.88 30.38 -30.53
CA ALA A 66 3.80 31.17 -29.74
C ALA A 66 3.42 32.68 -29.65
N ALA A 67 2.26 33.01 -29.08
CA ALA A 67 1.80 34.40 -29.01
C ALA A 67 1.04 34.81 -27.74
N ASP A 68 1.18 34.10 -26.61
CA ASP A 68 0.63 34.57 -25.32
C ASP A 68 1.61 34.32 -24.16
N TYR A 69 2.71 35.07 -24.16
CA TYR A 69 3.58 35.23 -23.00
C TYR A 69 2.94 36.22 -22.01
N SER A 70 1.99 35.80 -21.16
CA SER A 70 1.77 36.44 -19.85
C SER A 70 0.56 35.93 -19.05
N GLN A 71 0.22 34.63 -19.01
CA GLN A 71 -0.63 34.13 -17.91
C GLN A 71 -0.21 32.70 -17.58
N ALA A 72 0.46 32.50 -16.44
CA ALA A 72 0.66 31.18 -15.86
C ALA A 72 -0.73 30.60 -15.52
N ARG A 73 -1.34 29.88 -16.45
CA ARG A 73 -2.58 29.14 -16.17
C ARG A 73 -2.30 28.23 -14.97
N PRO A 74 -3.16 28.23 -13.94
CA PRO A 74 -2.99 27.31 -12.82
C PRO A 74 -2.95 25.88 -13.38
N ARG A 75 -1.85 25.16 -13.14
CA ARG A 75 -1.72 23.76 -13.53
C ARG A 75 -2.83 22.99 -12.83
N VAL A 76 -3.82 22.54 -13.59
CA VAL A 76 -4.91 21.72 -13.07
C VAL A 76 -4.30 20.40 -12.63
N LYS A 77 -4.41 20.09 -11.34
CA LYS A 77 -3.97 18.81 -10.80
C LYS A 77 -5.08 17.78 -10.98
N GLU A 78 -4.74 16.64 -11.57
CA GLU A 78 -5.63 15.49 -11.73
C GLU A 78 -5.58 14.63 -10.46
N LEU A 79 -6.74 14.20 -9.96
CA LEU A 79 -6.80 13.23 -8.86
C LEU A 79 -6.77 11.81 -9.44
N VAL A 80 -5.75 11.04 -9.07
CA VAL A 80 -5.49 9.71 -9.60
C VAL A 80 -5.39 8.71 -8.46
N ARG A 81 -6.01 7.55 -8.63
CA ARG A 81 -5.76 6.39 -7.76
C ARG A 81 -4.53 5.64 -8.23
N LEU A 82 -3.55 5.47 -7.35
CA LEU A 82 -2.40 4.64 -7.67
C LEU A 82 -2.80 3.18 -7.75
N PRO A 83 -2.28 2.41 -8.72
CA PRO A 83 -2.57 0.98 -8.87
C PRO A 83 -1.84 0.10 -7.83
N CYS A 84 -1.67 0.58 -6.59
CA CYS A 84 -1.12 -0.18 -5.46
C CYS A 84 -2.18 -0.31 -4.36
N GLU A 85 -1.99 -1.28 -3.46
CA GLU A 85 -2.95 -1.57 -2.41
C GLU A 85 -2.76 -0.68 -1.19
N VAL A 86 -1.52 -0.46 -0.76
CA VAL A 86 -1.21 0.37 0.42
C VAL A 86 0.05 1.19 0.15
N ALA A 87 0.01 2.48 0.46
CA ALA A 87 1.20 3.29 0.62
C ALA A 87 1.60 3.34 2.10
N ILE A 88 2.87 3.07 2.40
CA ILE A 88 3.48 3.23 3.72
C ILE A 88 4.45 4.40 3.62
N MET A 89 4.10 5.52 4.25
CA MET A 89 4.96 6.70 4.30
C MET A 89 5.74 6.73 5.60
N MET A 90 7.05 6.97 5.52
CA MET A 90 7.89 7.12 6.69
C MET A 90 7.72 8.50 7.30
N CYS A 91 7.61 8.56 8.62
CA CYS A 91 7.41 9.78 9.38
C CYS A 91 8.36 9.83 10.58
N ASP A 92 8.88 11.01 10.86
CA ASP A 92 9.58 11.26 12.11
C ASP A 92 8.53 11.40 13.23
N PRO A 93 8.55 10.53 14.25
CA PRO A 93 7.54 10.54 15.30
C PRO A 93 7.67 11.73 16.26
N GLU A 94 8.83 12.41 16.33
CA GLU A 94 9.04 13.60 17.15
C GLU A 94 8.48 14.83 16.45
N TRP A 95 8.85 15.01 15.19
CA TRP A 95 8.52 16.22 14.43
C TRP A 95 7.17 16.11 13.69
N LYS A 96 6.60 14.91 13.59
CA LYS A 96 5.37 14.62 12.82
C LYS A 96 5.48 15.07 11.35
N ILE A 97 6.67 14.91 10.77
CA ILE A 97 6.95 15.22 9.37
C ILE A 97 7.31 13.94 8.61
N LYS A 98 7.05 13.95 7.31
CA LYS A 98 7.46 12.89 6.40
C LYS A 98 8.99 12.92 6.21
N THR A 99 9.65 11.76 6.19
CA THR A 99 11.12 11.66 6.05
C THR A 99 11.60 11.38 4.62
N GLY A 100 10.73 11.53 3.62
CA GLY A 100 11.09 11.38 2.21
C GLY A 100 11.10 9.95 1.66
N VAL A 101 10.93 8.92 2.50
CA VAL A 101 10.86 7.51 2.05
C VAL A 101 9.43 7.00 2.05
N GLU A 102 9.06 6.31 0.97
CA GLU A 102 7.76 5.65 0.80
C GLU A 102 7.92 4.22 0.31
N ILE A 103 7.08 3.33 0.84
CA ILE A 103 6.97 1.95 0.38
C ILE A 103 5.55 1.73 -0.16
N LEU A 104 5.45 1.29 -1.41
CA LEU A 104 4.18 0.99 -2.07
C LEU A 104 3.99 -0.52 -2.16
N VAL A 105 2.93 -1.01 -1.54
CA VAL A 105 2.62 -2.43 -1.40
C VAL A 105 1.73 -2.88 -2.56
N PHE A 106 2.14 -3.96 -3.21
CA PHE A 106 1.42 -4.59 -4.32
C PHE A 106 1.06 -6.03 -3.96
N ILE A 107 -0.19 -6.27 -3.60
CA ILE A 107 -0.69 -7.60 -3.24
C ILE A 107 -1.10 -8.32 -4.53
N HIS A 108 -0.55 -9.51 -4.76
CA HIS A 108 -0.92 -10.35 -5.90
C HIS A 108 -2.42 -10.68 -5.86
N ARG A 109 -3.14 -10.33 -6.93
CA ARG A 109 -4.59 -10.56 -7.02
C ARG A 109 -4.91 -11.95 -7.61
N PRO A 110 -6.08 -12.53 -7.32
CA PRO A 110 -6.50 -13.76 -7.98
C PRO A 110 -6.46 -13.62 -9.51
N GLN A 111 -5.92 -14.64 -10.19
CA GLN A 111 -5.80 -14.69 -11.65
C GLN A 111 -4.93 -13.58 -12.27
N GLU A 112 -4.19 -12.82 -11.46
CA GLU A 112 -3.26 -11.83 -11.96
C GLU A 112 -2.00 -12.50 -12.50
N ASP A 113 -1.55 -12.07 -13.68
CA ASP A 113 -0.29 -12.51 -14.26
C ASP A 113 0.87 -11.57 -13.92
N PHE A 114 2.10 -12.06 -14.09
CA PHE A 114 3.31 -11.29 -13.80
C PHE A 114 3.34 -9.92 -14.47
N SER A 115 2.98 -9.84 -15.76
CA SER A 115 2.97 -8.58 -16.52
C SER A 115 1.97 -7.57 -15.95
N THR A 116 0.82 -8.05 -15.45
CA THR A 116 -0.21 -7.22 -14.84
C THR A 116 0.28 -6.69 -13.49
N LEU A 117 0.79 -7.58 -12.63
CA LEU A 117 1.35 -7.20 -11.32
C LEU A 117 2.49 -6.19 -11.46
N LEU A 118 3.45 -6.44 -12.36
CA LEU A 118 4.55 -5.52 -12.62
C LEU A 118 4.09 -4.23 -13.31
N GLY A 119 3.10 -4.33 -14.21
CA GLY A 119 2.51 -3.20 -14.89
C GLY A 119 1.91 -2.18 -13.92
N ARG A 120 1.32 -2.64 -12.81
CA ARG A 120 0.85 -1.76 -11.73
C ARG A 120 1.99 -0.93 -11.16
N TRP A 121 3.12 -1.55 -10.82
CA TRP A 121 4.30 -0.81 -10.35
C TRP A 121 4.80 0.21 -11.39
N ARG A 122 4.94 -0.19 -12.66
CA ARG A 122 5.38 0.73 -13.73
C ARG A 122 4.42 1.90 -13.92
N GLN A 123 3.12 1.65 -13.89
CA GLN A 123 2.12 2.70 -14.01
C GLN A 123 2.14 3.65 -12.81
N THR A 124 2.35 3.13 -11.59
CA THR A 124 2.59 3.96 -10.42
C THR A 124 3.78 4.88 -10.64
N GLN A 125 4.94 4.36 -11.08
CA GLN A 125 6.12 5.19 -11.33
C GLN A 125 5.84 6.32 -12.34
N VAL A 126 5.10 6.04 -13.42
CA VAL A 126 4.69 7.05 -14.41
C VAL A 126 3.83 8.16 -13.80
N TRP A 127 2.98 7.84 -12.82
CA TRP A 127 2.18 8.84 -12.13
C TRP A 127 3.02 9.69 -11.18
N LEU A 128 3.93 9.06 -10.42
CA LEU A 128 4.76 9.75 -9.44
C LEU A 128 5.79 10.70 -10.09
N ASP A 129 6.24 10.38 -11.32
CA ASP A 129 7.19 11.20 -12.08
C ASP A 129 6.65 12.59 -12.45
N ARG A 130 5.33 12.80 -12.40
CA ARG A 130 4.68 14.09 -12.74
C ARG A 130 4.75 15.13 -11.63
N GLY A 131 5.38 14.80 -10.50
CA GLY A 131 5.21 15.51 -9.25
C GLY A 131 3.81 15.25 -8.69
N TYR A 132 3.76 14.82 -7.44
CA TYR A 132 2.52 14.37 -6.81
C TYR A 132 2.39 14.86 -5.38
N GLU A 133 1.15 14.96 -4.94
CA GLU A 133 0.76 15.22 -3.55
C GLU A 133 -0.24 14.16 -3.11
N TRP A 134 -0.05 13.59 -1.93
CA TRP A 134 -0.99 12.65 -1.34
C TRP A 134 -2.29 13.34 -0.93
N LEU A 135 -3.41 12.67 -1.20
CA LEU A 135 -4.64 12.96 -0.48
C LEU A 135 -4.54 12.32 0.90
N MET A 136 -4.15 13.11 1.90
CA MET A 136 -3.90 12.62 3.25
C MET A 136 -5.21 12.19 3.93
N PRO A 137 -5.20 11.11 4.72
CA PRO A 137 -6.32 10.81 5.61
C PRO A 137 -6.55 11.95 6.62
N PRO A 138 -7.79 12.19 7.09
CA PRO A 138 -8.11 13.31 7.97
C PRO A 138 -7.21 13.45 9.20
N ARG A 139 -6.82 12.31 9.80
CA ARG A 139 -5.91 12.26 10.95
C ARG A 139 -4.52 12.86 10.69
N TYR A 140 -4.09 12.87 9.42
CA TYR A 140 -2.75 13.25 9.00
C TYR A 140 -2.73 14.44 8.02
N GLU A 141 -3.84 15.20 7.92
CA GLU A 141 -3.93 16.38 7.02
C GLU A 141 -2.87 17.45 7.28
N HIS A 142 -2.35 17.53 8.51
CA HIS A 142 -1.32 18.49 8.91
C HIS A 142 0.08 18.10 8.47
N ILE A 143 0.28 16.88 7.95
CA ILE A 143 1.59 16.38 7.52
C ILE A 143 1.82 16.76 6.06
N LEU A 144 3.05 17.19 5.75
CA LEU A 144 3.47 17.51 4.39
C LEU A 144 3.21 16.31 3.46
N ASN A 145 2.43 16.56 2.41
CA ASN A 145 1.90 15.55 1.52
C ASN A 145 2.55 15.53 0.14
N GLU A 146 3.50 16.43 -0.12
CA GLU A 146 4.30 16.45 -1.34
C GLU A 146 5.14 15.16 -1.47
N GLY A 147 5.54 14.82 -2.69
CA GLY A 147 6.17 13.56 -3.08
C GLY A 147 7.38 13.11 -2.24
N ALA A 148 7.94 11.95 -2.57
CA ALA A 148 9.05 11.36 -1.84
C ALA A 148 10.40 11.57 -2.53
N GLU A 149 11.46 11.53 -1.73
CA GLU A 149 12.84 11.42 -2.20
C GLU A 149 13.11 10.02 -2.76
N ALA A 150 12.54 8.99 -2.12
CA ALA A 150 12.69 7.61 -2.55
C ALA A 150 11.37 6.84 -2.41
N VAL A 151 10.98 6.16 -3.50
CA VAL A 151 9.78 5.32 -3.56
C VAL A 151 10.18 3.88 -3.89
N HIS A 152 9.75 2.96 -3.04
CA HIS A 152 10.16 1.56 -3.07
C HIS A 152 8.94 0.64 -3.24
N PRO A 153 8.93 -0.31 -4.19
CA PRO A 153 7.85 -1.30 -4.26
C PRO A 153 8.08 -2.42 -3.25
N LEU A 154 7.00 -2.98 -2.69
CA LEU A 154 7.02 -4.25 -1.97
C LEU A 154 5.90 -5.15 -2.50
N PHE A 155 6.25 -6.29 -3.10
CA PHE A 155 5.25 -7.21 -3.63
C PHE A 155 4.86 -8.25 -2.59
N ILE A 156 3.57 -8.51 -2.44
CA ILE A 156 3.06 -9.58 -1.58
C ILE A 156 2.60 -10.72 -2.46
N THR A 157 3.20 -11.88 -2.22
CA THR A 157 2.86 -13.14 -2.88
C THR A 157 2.30 -14.11 -1.87
N PHE A 158 1.65 -15.14 -2.36
CA PHE A 158 1.15 -16.28 -1.59
C PHE A 158 1.96 -17.53 -1.93
N ASP A 159 1.94 -18.54 -1.07
CA ASP A 159 2.47 -19.88 -1.38
C ASP A 159 1.97 -20.38 -2.75
N GLU A 160 0.69 -20.17 -3.02
CA GLU A 160 -0.02 -20.51 -4.26
C GLU A 160 0.31 -19.62 -5.47
N THR A 161 1.03 -18.51 -5.26
CA THR A 161 1.35 -17.61 -6.37
C THR A 161 2.16 -18.35 -7.42
N PRO A 162 1.76 -18.31 -8.71
CA PRO A 162 2.43 -19.05 -9.76
C PRO A 162 3.95 -18.81 -9.76
N ALA A 163 4.73 -19.89 -9.86
CA ALA A 163 6.19 -19.83 -9.82
C ALA A 163 6.79 -18.86 -10.85
N ARG A 164 6.12 -18.67 -12.00
CA ARG A 164 6.52 -17.69 -13.02
C ARG A 164 6.53 -16.25 -12.50
N ILE A 165 5.61 -15.88 -11.61
CA ILE A 165 5.54 -14.54 -11.00
C ILE A 165 6.70 -14.36 -10.03
N LYS A 166 6.91 -15.30 -9.10
CA LYS A 166 8.04 -15.26 -8.16
C LYS A 166 9.40 -15.21 -8.88
N ARG A 167 9.55 -16.02 -9.94
CA ARG A 167 10.73 -16.00 -10.81
C ARG A 167 10.90 -14.66 -11.53
N GLY A 168 9.81 -14.07 -12.02
CA GLY A 168 9.84 -12.74 -12.65
C GLY A 168 10.26 -11.64 -11.69
N LEU A 169 9.69 -11.61 -10.48
CA LEU A 169 10.07 -10.66 -9.43
C LEU A 169 11.54 -10.81 -9.04
N THR A 170 12.01 -12.05 -8.85
CA THR A 170 13.41 -12.36 -8.57
C THR A 170 14.33 -11.89 -9.69
N GLY A 171 14.01 -12.21 -10.95
CA GLY A 171 14.80 -11.82 -12.12
C GLY A 171 14.84 -10.31 -12.36
N ALA A 172 13.80 -9.58 -11.93
CA ALA A 172 13.74 -8.12 -11.95
C ALA A 172 14.34 -7.47 -10.70
N THR A 173 14.90 -8.24 -9.77
CA THR A 173 15.44 -7.77 -8.48
C THR A 173 14.41 -6.97 -7.66
N LEU A 174 13.14 -7.32 -7.76
CA LEU A 174 12.05 -6.67 -7.04
C LEU A 174 11.76 -7.41 -5.73
N PRO A 175 11.69 -6.71 -4.58
CA PRO A 175 11.51 -7.37 -3.30
C PRO A 175 10.07 -7.84 -3.14
N PHE A 176 9.92 -9.04 -2.60
CA PHE A 176 8.63 -9.60 -2.29
C PHE A 176 8.66 -10.37 -0.97
N VAL A 177 7.51 -10.40 -0.32
CA VAL A 177 7.24 -11.21 0.87
C VAL A 177 6.20 -12.26 0.48
N ASN A 178 6.31 -13.44 1.08
CA ASN A 178 5.44 -14.57 0.78
C ASN A 178 4.57 -14.89 2.01
N GLN A 179 3.25 -14.77 1.86
CA GLN A 179 2.27 -15.07 2.89
C GLN A 179 1.71 -16.48 2.73
N SER A 180 1.42 -17.11 3.87
CA SER A 180 0.70 -18.37 3.90
C SER A 180 -0.78 -18.12 4.10
N LEU A 181 -1.63 -18.86 3.39
CA LEU A 181 -3.09 -18.74 3.52
C LEU A 181 -3.64 -19.26 4.86
N GLY A 182 -2.82 -19.98 5.64
CA GLY A 182 -3.23 -20.57 6.92
C GLY A 182 -3.13 -19.64 8.13
N SER A 183 -2.38 -18.54 8.04
CA SER A 183 -2.15 -17.63 9.18
C SER A 183 -3.26 -16.60 9.40
N VAL A 184 -4.26 -16.56 8.52
CA VAL A 184 -5.27 -15.49 8.52
C VAL A 184 -6.62 -15.93 9.15
N ASN A 185 -6.86 -17.23 9.30
CA ASN A 185 -8.15 -17.77 9.78
C ASN A 185 -8.30 -17.98 11.30
N GLU A 186 -7.32 -17.66 12.15
CA GLU A 186 -7.39 -18.05 13.58
C GLU A 186 -8.21 -17.13 14.51
N VAL A 187 -8.89 -16.08 14.01
CA VAL A 187 -9.59 -15.11 14.89
C VAL A 187 -11.12 -15.19 14.87
N GLU A 188 -11.76 -15.93 13.95
CA GLU A 188 -13.24 -15.90 13.85
C GLU A 188 -14.01 -17.12 14.40
N GLU A 189 -13.35 -18.17 14.90
CA GLU A 189 -14.05 -19.40 15.37
C GLU A 189 -13.97 -19.68 16.89
N ALA A 190 -13.90 -18.63 17.72
CA ALA A 190 -13.98 -18.81 19.17
C ALA A 190 -14.98 -17.84 19.82
N GLY A 191 -16.27 -18.21 19.83
CA GLY A 191 -17.21 -17.63 20.79
C GLY A 191 -18.70 -17.63 20.42
N GLU A 192 -19.32 -18.78 20.21
CA GLU A 192 -20.74 -18.93 20.56
C GLU A 192 -20.84 -19.77 21.84
N PRO A 193 -21.31 -19.23 22.98
CA PRO A 193 -21.63 -20.07 24.12
C PRO A 193 -22.95 -20.80 23.85
N GLU A 194 -22.89 -22.13 23.81
CA GLU A 194 -24.06 -23.01 23.78
C GLU A 194 -24.98 -22.70 24.96
N THR A 195 -26.23 -22.34 24.65
CA THR A 195 -27.33 -22.27 25.60
C THR A 195 -27.70 -23.67 26.07
N SER A 196 -27.10 -24.10 27.19
CA SER A 196 -27.54 -25.30 27.90
C SER A 196 -28.87 -25.03 28.59
N SER A 197 -29.94 -25.44 27.90
CA SER A 197 -31.24 -25.75 28.48
C SER A 197 -31.08 -26.77 29.61
N SER A 198 -31.56 -26.45 30.81
CA SER A 198 -31.81 -27.43 31.86
C SER A 198 -33.21 -27.18 32.40
N LEU A 199 -34.15 -27.93 31.84
CA LEU A 199 -35.41 -28.30 32.47
C LEU A 199 -35.07 -29.05 33.77
N ASN A 200 -35.46 -28.51 34.93
CA ASN A 200 -35.65 -29.30 36.13
C ASN A 200 -37.13 -29.23 36.52
N LEU A 201 -37.76 -30.40 36.44
CA LEU A 201 -39.03 -30.76 37.06
C LEU A 201 -38.82 -31.03 38.56
N GLU A 202 -39.91 -30.85 39.32
CA GLU A 202 -40.22 -31.41 40.66
C GLU A 202 -39.56 -30.74 41.90
N GLU A 203 -40.36 -29.99 42.68
CA GLU A 203 -41.22 -30.49 43.78
C GLU A 203 -42.41 -29.54 44.02
#